data_AF-R5CKH2-F1
#
_entry.id   AF-R5CKH2-F1
#
_cell.length_a   1.000
_cell.length_b   1.000
_cell.length_c   1.000
_cell.angle_alpha   90.00
_cell.angle_beta   90.00
_cell.angle_gamma   90.00
#
_symmetry.space_group_name_H-M   'P 1'
#
loop_
_entity.id
_entity.type
_entity.pdbx_description
1 polymer ?
#
loop_
_entity_poly.entity_id
_entity_poly.type
_entity_poly.pdbx_seq_one_letter_code
_entity_poly.pdbx_strand_id
1 'polypeptide(L)'
;MKKYVIIPLLLLVMLAMHSCRKEIKVCTAKIEEVSDSTSMTTMIGDYQISFDISKARFTNGAVMPGDSVRINYIGDLKERKAKALVVYLIPKPGNVVDAVYDPGKELLTKPMDPEDKRRLDEFVEHAGN
;
A
#
# COMPACT_ATOMS: atom_id res chain seq x y z
N MET A 1 2.75 24.77 -49.73
CA MET A 1 3.38 23.55 -49.19
C MET A 1 3.58 23.58 -47.68
N LYS A 2 4.12 24.66 -47.08
CA LYS A 2 4.35 24.79 -45.61
C LYS A 2 3.14 24.42 -44.73
N LYS A 3 1.93 24.87 -45.09
CA LYS A 3 0.69 24.62 -44.32
C LYS A 3 0.26 23.14 -44.29
N TYR A 4 0.57 22.37 -45.33
CA TYR A 4 0.21 20.94 -45.43
C TYR A 4 1.14 20.02 -44.63
N VAL A 5 2.31 20.51 -44.22
CA VAL A 5 3.26 19.78 -43.36
C VAL A 5 3.01 20.07 -41.88
N ILE A 6 2.52 21.28 -41.56
CA ILE A 6 2.27 21.70 -40.17
C ILE A 6 1.09 20.94 -39.55
N ILE A 7 0.03 20.68 -40.32
CA ILE A 7 -1.19 19.99 -39.84
C ILE A 7 -0.91 18.54 -39.39
N PRO A 8 -0.27 17.66 -40.18
CA PRO A 8 0.04 16.30 -39.74
C PRO A 8 1.05 16.28 -38.59
N LEU A 9 1.99 17.24 -38.54
CA LEU A 9 2.93 17.38 -37.43
C LEU A 9 2.22 17.71 -36.11
N LEU A 10 1.27 18.65 -36.13
CA LEU A 10 0.46 18.99 -34.95
C LEU A 10 -0.40 17.80 -34.49
N LEU A 11 -0.99 17.05 -35.43
CA LEU A 11 -1.78 15.87 -35.12
C LEU A 11 -0.94 14.80 -34.40
N LEU A 12 0.30 14.59 -34.86
CA LEU A 12 1.25 13.64 -34.27
C LEU A 12 1.65 14.05 -32.84
N VAL A 13 1.83 15.35 -32.60
CA VAL A 13 2.11 15.89 -31.26
C VAL A 13 0.92 15.70 -30.32
N MET A 14 -0.31 15.94 -30.80
CA MET A 14 -1.53 15.75 -30.01
C MET A 14 -1.77 14.27 -29.66
N LEU A 15 -1.48 13.35 -30.59
CA LEU A 15 -1.51 11.90 -30.36
C LEU A 15 -0.45 11.44 -29.36
N ALA A 16 0.76 12.02 -29.40
CA ALA A 16 1.81 11.72 -28.41
C ALA A 16 1.43 12.18 -26.99
N MET A 17 0.67 13.27 -26.86
CA MET A 17 0.17 13.74 -25.56
C MET A 17 -0.99 12.91 -25.01
N HIS A 18 -1.72 12.18 -25.86
CA HIS A 18 -2.75 11.20 -25.46
C HIS A 18 -2.19 9.81 -25.14
N SER A 19 -0.85 9.65 -25.07
CA SER A 19 -0.24 8.43 -24.58
C SER A 19 -0.85 8.08 -23.21
N CYS A 20 -1.53 6.92 -23.14
CA CYS A 20 -2.17 6.37 -21.95
C CYS A 20 -1.17 6.30 -20.78
N ARG A 21 -1.05 7.40 -20.03
CA ARG A 21 -0.32 7.40 -18.77
C ARG A 21 -1.13 6.55 -17.81
N LYS A 22 -0.52 5.49 -17.29
CA LYS A 22 -1.15 4.66 -16.27
C LYS A 22 -1.32 5.52 -15.03
N GLU A 23 -2.56 5.84 -14.72
CA GLU A 23 -2.93 6.59 -13.53
C GLU A 23 -2.55 5.78 -12.28
N ILE A 24 -1.90 6.44 -11.33
CA ILE A 24 -1.61 5.87 -10.02
C ILE A 24 -2.88 5.99 -9.19
N LYS A 25 -3.38 4.87 -8.73
CA LYS A 25 -4.56 4.74 -7.89
C LYS A 25 -4.14 4.42 -6.46
N VAL A 26 -5.02 4.70 -5.50
CA VAL A 26 -4.77 4.45 -4.08
C VAL A 26 -5.94 3.66 -3.50
N CYS A 27 -5.65 2.66 -2.67
CA CYS A 27 -6.67 1.96 -1.88
C CYS A 27 -6.15 1.62 -0.48
N THR A 28 -7.08 1.38 0.44
CA THR A 28 -6.78 0.81 1.76
C THR A 28 -7.26 -0.63 1.78
N ALA A 29 -6.43 -1.54 2.30
CA ALA A 29 -6.71 -2.96 2.32
C ALA A 29 -6.16 -3.62 3.59
N LYS A 30 -6.68 -4.80 3.92
CA LYS A 30 -6.11 -5.66 4.96
C LYS A 30 -5.36 -6.83 4.31
N ILE A 31 -4.12 -7.08 4.70
CA ILE A 31 -3.35 -8.20 4.18
C ILE A 31 -3.91 -9.51 4.72
N GLU A 32 -4.17 -10.47 3.84
CA GLU A 32 -4.47 -11.85 4.23
C GLU A 32 -3.25 -12.74 4.08
N GLU A 33 -2.49 -12.56 3.00
CA GLU A 33 -1.34 -13.40 2.70
C GLU A 33 -0.27 -12.61 1.98
N VAL A 34 0.99 -12.95 2.23
CA VAL A 34 2.16 -12.48 1.49
C VAL A 34 2.92 -13.72 1.03
N SER A 35 3.03 -13.94 -0.28
CA SER A 35 3.69 -15.12 -0.85
C SER A 35 5.01 -14.71 -1.51
N ASP A 36 6.11 -15.24 -0.99
CA ASP A 36 7.48 -15.14 -1.54
C ASP A 36 7.94 -13.74 -1.96
N SER A 37 7.42 -12.68 -1.33
CA SER A 37 7.68 -11.28 -1.67
C SER A 37 7.33 -10.88 -3.12
N THR A 38 6.57 -11.71 -3.84
CA THR A 38 6.16 -11.44 -5.24
C THR A 38 4.68 -11.14 -5.37
N SER A 39 3.86 -11.72 -4.50
CA SER A 39 2.43 -11.43 -4.44
C SER A 39 1.94 -11.14 -3.03
N MET A 40 0.96 -10.25 -2.93
CA MET A 40 0.27 -9.93 -1.70
C MET A 40 -1.23 -9.99 -1.93
N THR A 41 -1.93 -10.82 -1.17
CA THR A 41 -3.38 -10.95 -1.21
C THR A 41 -3.98 -10.11 -0.09
N THR A 42 -4.98 -9.31 -0.44
CA THR A 42 -5.59 -8.34 0.46
C THR A 42 -7.11 -8.35 0.35
N MET A 43 -7.78 -7.96 1.43
CA MET A 43 -9.21 -7.72 1.46
C MET A 43 -9.51 -6.23 1.37
N ILE A 44 -10.34 -5.87 0.37
CA ILE A 44 -10.89 -4.53 0.18
C ILE A 44 -12.42 -4.65 0.24
N GLY A 45 -13.01 -4.30 1.38
CA GLY A 45 -14.40 -4.67 1.67
C GLY A 45 -14.54 -6.20 1.66
N ASP A 46 -15.48 -6.72 0.85
CA ASP A 46 -15.74 -8.15 0.71
C ASP A 46 -14.94 -8.81 -0.45
N TYR A 47 -14.09 -8.04 -1.13
CA TYR A 47 -13.35 -8.51 -2.29
C TYR A 47 -11.90 -8.84 -1.94
N GLN A 48 -11.48 -10.04 -2.34
CA GLN A 48 -10.09 -10.47 -2.28
C GLN A 48 -9.36 -10.02 -3.55
N ILE A 49 -8.31 -9.22 -3.37
CA ILE A 49 -7.49 -8.68 -4.45
C ILE A 49 -6.04 -9.13 -4.25
N SER A 50 -5.44 -9.66 -5.32
CA SER A 50 -4.02 -9.97 -5.37
C SER A 50 -3.25 -8.85 -6.08
N PHE A 51 -2.17 -8.41 -5.45
CA PHE A 51 -1.23 -7.43 -5.97
C PHE A 51 0.11 -8.10 -6.28
N ASP A 52 0.69 -7.77 -7.43
CA ASP A 52 2.11 -7.99 -7.70
C ASP A 52 2.92 -6.99 -6.89
N ILE A 53 3.74 -7.49 -5.96
CA ILE A 53 4.59 -6.71 -5.06
C ILE A 53 6.09 -6.87 -5.36
N SER A 54 6.44 -7.56 -6.44
CA SER A 54 7.85 -7.86 -6.80
C SER A 54 8.75 -6.62 -6.93
N LYS A 55 8.16 -5.46 -7.18
CA LYS A 55 8.84 -4.15 -7.28
C LYS A 55 8.27 -3.10 -6.34
N ALA A 56 7.42 -3.50 -5.40
CA ALA A 56 6.80 -2.57 -4.47
C ALA A 56 7.82 -2.08 -3.44
N ARG A 57 7.71 -0.81 -3.05
CA ARG A 57 8.44 -0.25 -1.91
C ARG A 57 7.57 -0.30 -0.66
N PHE A 58 8.14 -0.78 0.44
CA PHE A 58 7.47 -0.82 1.74
C PHE A 58 8.05 0.28 2.63
N THR A 59 7.18 1.04 3.31
CA THR A 59 7.64 2.17 4.13
C THR A 59 8.19 1.76 5.50
N ASN A 60 7.79 0.61 6.04
CA ASN A 60 8.15 0.14 7.39
C ASN A 60 8.89 -1.21 7.41
N GLY A 61 9.68 -1.49 6.37
CA GLY A 61 10.55 -2.68 6.31
C GLY A 61 9.81 -3.93 5.84
N ALA A 62 8.86 -4.44 6.63
CA ALA A 62 8.09 -5.64 6.31
C ALA A 62 6.60 -5.46 6.63
N VAL A 63 5.75 -6.14 5.87
CA VAL A 63 4.31 -6.24 6.12
C VAL A 63 3.94 -7.70 6.35
N MET A 64 2.93 -7.96 7.18
CA MET A 64 2.51 -9.29 7.56
C MET A 64 1.02 -9.53 7.36
N PRO A 65 0.58 -10.80 7.23
CA PRO A 65 -0.82 -11.17 7.34
C PRO A 65 -1.50 -10.51 8.54
N GLY A 66 -2.69 -9.94 8.28
CA GLY A 66 -3.47 -9.20 9.26
C GLY A 66 -3.26 -7.70 9.21
N ASP A 67 -2.13 -7.18 8.73
CA ASP A 67 -1.82 -5.75 8.70
C ASP A 67 -2.80 -4.95 7.84
N SER A 68 -3.05 -3.71 8.26
CA SER A 68 -3.79 -2.74 7.47
C SER A 68 -2.79 -1.90 6.67
N VAL A 69 -3.06 -1.71 5.39
CA VAL A 69 -2.13 -1.02 4.48
C VAL A 69 -2.85 -0.05 3.56
N ARG A 70 -2.18 1.05 3.21
CA ARG A 70 -2.54 1.94 2.09
C ARG A 70 -1.62 1.63 0.93
N ILE A 71 -2.19 1.28 -0.23
CA ILE A 71 -1.46 0.80 -1.40
C ILE A 71 -1.62 1.79 -2.54
N ASN A 72 -0.50 2.32 -3.03
CA ASN A 72 -0.45 3.01 -4.31
C ASN A 72 -0.19 1.97 -5.40
N TYR A 73 -1.04 1.89 -6.41
CA TYR A 73 -0.98 0.85 -7.44
C TYR A 73 -1.32 1.39 -8.83
N ILE A 74 -0.95 0.60 -9.84
CA ILE A 74 -1.37 0.78 -11.24
C ILE A 74 -2.09 -0.46 -11.75
N GLY A 75 -2.96 -0.29 -12.74
CA GLY A 75 -3.71 -1.37 -13.36
C GLY A 75 -5.15 -1.46 -12.87
N ASP A 76 -5.74 -2.65 -13.05
CA ASP A 76 -7.15 -2.92 -12.75
C ASP A 76 -7.26 -4.02 -11.68
N LEU A 77 -8.03 -3.74 -10.64
CA LEU A 77 -8.29 -4.65 -9.53
C LEU A 77 -9.21 -5.81 -9.95
N LYS A 78 -10.20 -5.55 -10.82
CA LYS A 78 -11.16 -6.56 -11.31
C LYS A 78 -10.48 -7.56 -12.24
N GLU A 79 -9.56 -7.09 -13.09
CA GLU A 79 -8.81 -7.95 -14.00
C GLU A 79 -7.63 -8.67 -13.33
N ARG A 80 -7.39 -8.49 -12.03
CA ARG A 80 -6.23 -9.05 -11.29
C ARG A 80 -4.88 -8.69 -11.92
N LYS A 81 -4.79 -7.49 -12.51
CA LYS A 81 -3.55 -6.95 -13.12
C LYS A 81 -2.97 -5.79 -12.31
N ALA A 82 -3.34 -5.69 -11.04
CA ALA A 82 -2.90 -4.62 -10.17
C ALA A 82 -1.44 -4.84 -9.71
N LYS A 83 -0.60 -3.83 -9.93
CA LYS A 83 0.80 -3.82 -9.47
C LYS A 83 0.95 -2.77 -8.39
N ALA A 84 1.40 -3.19 -7.22
CA ALA A 84 1.71 -2.29 -6.13
C ALA A 84 3.02 -1.53 -6.42
N LEU A 85 3.01 -0.23 -6.15
CA LEU A 85 4.17 0.65 -6.28
C LEU A 85 4.75 0.97 -4.90
N VAL A 86 3.88 1.42 -4.00
CA VAL A 86 4.24 1.75 -2.61
C VAL A 86 3.17 1.20 -1.69
N VAL A 87 3.60 0.47 -0.66
CA VAL A 87 2.74 -0.09 0.37
C VAL A 87 3.09 0.59 1.68
N TYR A 88 2.16 1.39 2.18
CA TYR A 88 2.25 2.06 3.47
C TYR A 88 1.59 1.18 4.52
N LEU A 89 2.35 0.79 5.54
CA LEU A 89 1.78 0.15 6.72
C LEU A 89 0.96 1.18 7.49
N ILE A 90 -0.30 0.87 7.77
CA ILE A 90 -1.13 1.64 8.71
C ILE A 90 -0.88 1.02 10.10
N PRO A 91 -0.21 1.74 11.01
CA PRO A 91 0.09 1.23 12.33
C PRO A 91 -1.19 0.85 13.07
N LYS A 92 -1.12 -0.24 13.84
CA LYS A 92 -2.16 -0.62 14.79
C LYS A 92 -1.70 -0.33 16.21
N PRO A 93 -2.63 -0.13 17.15
CA PRO A 93 -2.34 -0.20 18.58
C PRO A 93 -1.59 -1.50 18.89
N GLY A 94 -0.30 -1.37 19.18
CA GLY A 94 0.51 -2.46 19.69
C GLY A 94 0.09 -2.86 21.10
N ASN A 95 0.48 -4.05 21.54
CA ASN A 95 0.46 -4.38 22.95
C ASN A 95 1.86 -4.13 23.54
N VAL A 96 1.91 -3.62 24.76
CA VAL A 96 3.18 -3.45 25.46
C VAL A 96 3.58 -4.81 26.02
N VAL A 97 4.75 -5.30 25.64
CA VAL A 97 5.36 -6.48 26.25
C VAL A 97 6.20 -6.01 27.43
N ASP A 98 5.93 -6.52 28.61
CA ASP A 98 6.76 -6.26 29.79
C ASP A 98 8.02 -7.13 29.71
N ALA A 99 8.99 -6.66 28.92
CA ALA A 99 10.24 -7.36 28.68
C ALA A 99 11.23 -7.12 29.83
N VAL A 100 10.93 -7.66 31.00
CA VAL A 100 11.99 -7.93 31.99
C VAL A 100 12.80 -9.11 31.44
N TYR A 101 14.12 -8.93 31.23
CA TYR A 101 14.97 -9.99 30.70
C TYR A 101 15.01 -11.17 31.67
N ASP A 102 14.15 -12.16 31.41
CA ASP A 102 14.10 -13.45 32.06
C ASP A 102 13.83 -14.50 30.98
N PRO A 103 14.86 -15.25 30.55
CA PRO A 103 14.74 -16.21 29.44
C PRO A 103 13.81 -17.39 29.73
N GLY A 104 13.37 -17.58 30.99
CA GLY A 104 12.41 -18.62 31.38
C GLY A 104 10.96 -18.14 31.51
N LYS A 105 10.70 -16.84 31.39
CA LYS A 105 9.38 -16.26 31.65
C LYS A 105 8.61 -16.06 30.35
N GLU A 106 7.35 -16.51 30.35
CA GLU A 106 6.42 -16.24 29.26
C GLU A 106 6.17 -14.73 29.14
N LEU A 107 6.33 -14.20 27.93
CA LEU A 107 6.11 -12.79 27.65
C LEU A 107 4.62 -12.48 27.70
N LEU A 108 4.18 -11.80 28.76
CA LEU A 108 2.81 -11.35 28.90
C LEU A 108 2.64 -10.02 28.16
N THR A 109 1.62 -9.96 27.30
CA THR A 109 1.19 -8.73 26.65
C THR A 109 0.15 -8.04 27.52
N LYS A 110 0.28 -6.73 27.69
CA LYS A 110 -0.77 -5.90 28.28
C LYS A 110 -1.33 -4.91 27.25
N PRO A 111 -2.61 -4.52 27.36
CA PRO A 111 -3.17 -3.45 26.56
C PRO A 111 -2.32 -2.18 26.68
N MET A 112 -2.24 -1.42 25.60
CA MET A 112 -1.54 -0.13 25.59
C MET A 112 -2.16 0.85 26.60
N ASP A 113 -1.33 1.68 27.22
CA ASP A 113 -1.80 2.77 28.09
C ASP A 113 -2.67 3.76 27.27
N PRO A 114 -3.73 4.35 27.86
CA PRO A 114 -4.57 5.34 27.19
C PRO A 114 -3.80 6.51 26.55
N GLU A 115 -2.71 6.98 27.16
CA GLU A 115 -1.93 8.11 26.63
C GLU A 115 -1.14 7.72 25.39
N ASP A 116 -0.45 6.58 25.42
CA ASP A 116 0.27 6.04 24.27
C ASP A 116 -0.69 5.67 23.12
N LYS A 117 -1.89 5.17 23.47
CA LYS A 117 -2.94 4.92 22.49
C LYS A 117 -3.37 6.21 21.78
N ARG A 118 -3.61 7.30 22.52
CA ARG A 118 -3.97 8.59 21.93
C ARG A 118 -2.88 9.11 20.99
N ARG A 119 -1.61 9.03 21.40
CA ARG A 119 -0.46 9.44 20.56
C ARG A 119 -0.38 8.64 19.27
N LEU A 120 -0.67 7.34 19.34
CA LEU A 120 -0.71 6.49 18.17
C LEU A 120 -1.89 6.83 17.26
N ASP A 121 -3.08 7.03 17.82
CA ASP A 121 -4.28 7.40 17.06
C ASP A 121 -4.04 8.72 16.29
N GLU A 122 -3.44 9.72 16.94
CA GLU A 122 -3.03 10.98 16.30
C GLU A 122 -2.02 10.74 15.17
N PHE A 123 -1.01 9.90 15.38
CA PHE A 123 -0.02 9.57 14.35
C PHE A 123 -0.67 8.87 13.15
N VAL A 124 -1.58 7.92 13.39
CA VAL A 124 -2.31 7.19 12.34
C VAL A 124 -3.18 8.15 11.53
N GLU A 125 -3.86 9.10 12.18
CA GLU A 125 -4.66 10.12 11.50
C GLU A 125 -3.80 11.02 10.59
N HIS A 126 -2.61 11.43 11.06
CA HIS A 126 -1.69 12.23 10.26
C HIS A 126 -1.05 11.45 9.10
N ALA A 127 -0.71 10.17 9.31
CA ALA A 127 -0.10 9.33 8.27
C ALA A 127 -1.12 8.84 7.21
N GLY A 128 -2.40 8.79 7.58
CA GLY A 128 -3.51 8.39 6.71
C GLY A 128 -3.98 9.46 5.72
N ASN A 129 -3.69 10.74 6.01
CA ASN A 129 -3.82 11.88 5.09
C ASN A 129 -2.65 11.97 4.10
#